data_AF-A0A383F6R3-F1
#
_entry.id   AF-A0A383F6R3-F1
#
_cell.length_a   1.000
_cell.length_b   1.000
_cell.length_c   1.000
_cell.angle_alpha   90.00
_cell.angle_beta   90.00
_cell.angle_gamma   90.00
#
_symmetry.space_group_name_H-M   'P 1'
#
loop_
_entity.id
_entity.type
_entity.pdbx_description
1 polymer ?
#
loop_
_entity_poly.entity_id
_entity_poly.type
_entity_poly.pdbx_seq_one_letter_code
_entity_poly.pdbx_strand_id
1 'polypeptide(L)'
;MYPDLPALMIFMFVAAFTPGPNNLLSSYSGFNFGIKKTLPLIYGVTFGFPILLITINSGLIIIFKTYPTIQEVIKILGSGFLIYLAYKVALSKKSKNQQIKNPAKFFNMLVFQFINPKAVLFAIIMVSTFISTNENFIRDTIIVVTVAVIFSFVSIFSWCLLGKFLKRFATNDKFIQAFNYVMSFLLIV
;
A
#
# COMPACT_ATOMS: atom_id res chain seq x y z
N MET A 1 12.16 12.77 20.97
CA MET A 1 11.37 13.25 19.80
C MET A 1 11.90 12.51 18.57
N TYR A 2 11.05 11.93 17.73
CA TYR A 2 11.48 11.23 16.52
C TYR A 2 11.63 12.26 15.38
N PRO A 3 12.86 12.61 14.96
CA PRO A 3 13.11 13.78 14.12
C PRO A 3 12.48 13.67 12.72
N ASP A 4 12.40 12.45 12.18
CA ASP A 4 11.92 12.19 10.83
C ASP A 4 10.39 12.00 10.75
N LEU A 5 9.64 12.30 11.82
CA LEU A 5 8.19 12.09 11.87
C LEU A 5 7.44 12.80 10.72
N PRO A 6 7.71 14.08 10.40
CA PRO A 6 7.02 14.75 9.31
C PRO A 6 7.31 14.10 7.95
N ALA A 7 8.57 13.74 7.70
CA ALA A 7 8.99 13.07 6.47
C ALA A 7 8.33 11.69 6.33
N LEU A 8 8.27 10.92 7.42
CA LEU A 8 7.58 9.64 7.49
C LEU A 8 6.08 9.79 7.19
N MET A 9 5.41 10.79 7.75
CA MET A 9 3.99 11.03 7.52
C MET A 9 3.71 11.44 6.06
N ILE A 10 4.53 12.33 5.48
CA ILE A 10 4.41 12.72 4.07
C ILE A 10 4.65 11.51 3.16
N PHE A 11 5.70 10.74 3.44
CA PHE A 11 5.99 9.52 2.71
C PHE A 11 4.82 8.54 2.77
N MET A 12 4.28 8.27 3.96
CA MET A 12 3.14 7.37 4.15
C MET A 12 1.87 7.90 3.50
N PHE A 13 1.64 9.20 3.51
CA PHE A 13 0.53 9.82 2.79
C PHE A 13 0.63 9.52 1.29
N VAL A 14 1.77 9.84 0.67
CA VAL A 14 1.98 9.60 -0.77
C VAL A 14 1.91 8.11 -1.08
N ALA A 15 2.63 7.28 -0.33
CA ALA A 15 2.71 5.84 -0.56
C ALA A 15 1.35 5.13 -0.44
N ALA A 16 0.61 5.45 0.63
CA ALA A 16 -0.67 4.82 0.91
C ALA A 16 -1.78 5.34 -0.02
N PHE A 17 -1.88 6.65 -0.26
CA PHE A 17 -3.00 7.23 -1.00
C PHE A 17 -2.84 7.19 -2.52
N THR A 18 -1.60 7.14 -3.05
CA THR A 18 -1.38 6.97 -4.50
C THR A 18 -2.14 5.73 -4.98
N PRO A 19 -2.84 5.77 -6.13
CA PRO A 19 -3.56 4.61 -6.65
C PRO A 19 -2.65 3.38 -6.81
N GLY A 20 -3.21 2.20 -6.61
CA GLY A 20 -2.50 0.93 -6.71
C GLY A 20 -3.43 -0.25 -6.39
N PRO A 21 -2.94 -1.49 -6.44
CA PRO A 21 -3.80 -2.68 -6.41
C PRO A 21 -4.76 -2.72 -5.21
N ASN A 22 -4.27 -2.50 -3.98
CA ASN A 22 -5.11 -2.48 -2.78
C ASN A 22 -6.21 -1.41 -2.86
N ASN A 23 -5.86 -0.19 -3.28
CA ASN A 23 -6.74 0.98 -3.30
C ASN A 23 -7.85 0.83 -4.34
N LEU A 24 -7.50 0.32 -5.52
CA LEU A 24 -8.42 0.05 -6.60
C LEU A 24 -9.36 -1.11 -6.27
N LEU A 25 -8.84 -2.19 -5.65
CA LEU A 25 -9.67 -3.28 -5.13
C LEU A 25 -10.63 -2.78 -4.05
N SER A 26 -10.18 -1.91 -3.15
CA SER A 26 -11.02 -1.32 -2.10
C SER A 26 -12.14 -0.45 -2.69
N SER A 27 -11.83 0.37 -3.69
CA SER A 27 -12.80 1.20 -4.40
C SER A 27 -13.82 0.38 -5.17
N TYR A 28 -13.33 -0.60 -5.94
CA TYR A 28 -14.19 -1.55 -6.65
C TYR A 28 -15.10 -2.31 -5.68
N SER A 29 -14.55 -2.75 -4.55
CA SER A 29 -15.30 -3.48 -3.53
C SER A 29 -16.36 -2.59 -2.85
N GLY A 30 -15.99 -1.35 -2.51
CA GLY A 30 -16.89 -0.36 -1.94
C GLY A 30 -18.04 0.02 -2.88
N PHE A 31 -17.76 0.12 -4.18
CA PHE A 31 -18.75 0.41 -5.22
C PHE A 31 -19.74 -0.75 -5.44
N ASN A 32 -19.25 -1.98 -5.58
CA ASN A 32 -20.09 -3.13 -5.94
C ASN A 32 -20.73 -3.85 -4.75
N PHE A 33 -20.08 -3.85 -3.59
CA PHE A 33 -20.50 -4.67 -2.43
C PHE A 33 -20.74 -3.85 -1.15
N GLY A 34 -20.39 -2.56 -1.15
CA GLY A 34 -20.55 -1.67 -0.01
C GLY A 34 -19.48 -1.86 1.08
N ILE A 35 -19.50 -0.98 2.08
CA ILE A 35 -18.46 -0.93 3.13
C ILE A 35 -18.42 -2.23 3.94
N LYS A 36 -19.57 -2.74 4.42
CA LYS A 36 -19.62 -3.91 5.31
C LYS A 36 -18.92 -5.13 4.70
N LYS A 37 -19.16 -5.41 3.41
CA LYS A 37 -18.53 -6.53 2.69
C LYS A 37 -17.06 -6.27 2.31
N THR A 38 -16.60 -5.02 2.44
CA THR A 38 -15.21 -4.60 2.15
C THR A 38 -14.33 -4.59 3.41
N LEU A 39 -14.91 -4.73 4.62
CA LEU A 39 -14.15 -4.74 5.88
C LEU A 39 -13.03 -5.79 5.93
N PRO A 40 -13.22 -7.04 5.47
CA PRO A 40 -12.14 -8.02 5.48
C PRO A 40 -10.94 -7.59 4.60
N LEU A 41 -11.21 -6.91 3.49
CA LEU A 41 -10.17 -6.31 2.65
C LEU A 41 -9.42 -5.21 3.41
N ILE A 42 -10.17 -4.27 3.98
CA ILE A 42 -9.63 -3.12 4.72
C ILE A 42 -8.70 -3.60 5.83
N TYR A 43 -9.15 -4.53 6.68
CA TYR A 43 -8.34 -5.05 7.76
C TYR A 43 -7.17 -5.92 7.26
N GLY A 44 -7.37 -6.71 6.20
CA GLY A 44 -6.29 -7.53 5.63
C GLY A 44 -5.12 -6.68 5.14
N VAL A 45 -5.40 -5.55 4.48
CA VAL A 45 -4.36 -4.57 4.08
C VAL A 45 -3.77 -3.86 5.31
N THR A 46 -4.63 -3.39 6.22
CA THR A 46 -4.24 -2.61 7.41
C THR A 46 -3.27 -3.37 8.31
N PHE A 47 -3.47 -4.68 8.50
CA PHE A 47 -2.60 -5.50 9.33
C PHE A 47 -1.52 -6.21 8.52
N GLY A 48 -1.78 -6.57 7.26
CA GLY A 48 -0.80 -7.24 6.42
C GLY A 48 0.43 -6.38 6.12
N PHE A 49 0.25 -5.07 5.90
CA PHE A 49 1.37 -4.18 5.58
C PHE A 49 2.33 -4.01 6.77
N PRO A 50 1.86 -3.74 8.00
CA PRO A 50 2.69 -3.77 9.20
C PRO A 50 3.39 -5.11 9.45
N ILE A 51 2.72 -6.25 9.22
CA ILE A 51 3.34 -7.58 9.39
C ILE A 51 4.48 -7.77 8.38
N LEU A 52 4.27 -7.39 7.12
CA LEU A 52 5.32 -7.36 6.10
C LEU A 52 6.49 -6.47 6.53
N LEU A 53 6.19 -5.28 7.05
CA LEU A 53 7.21 -4.33 7.52
C LEU A 53 8.04 -4.93 8.64
N ILE A 54 7.40 -5.53 9.66
CA ILE A 54 8.09 -6.19 10.77
C ILE A 54 8.95 -7.35 10.24
N THR A 55 8.42 -8.16 9.32
CA THR A 55 9.15 -9.28 8.71
C THR A 55 10.43 -8.80 8.02
N ILE A 56 10.32 -7.74 7.20
CA ILE A 56 11.47 -7.13 6.51
C ILE A 56 12.44 -6.50 7.51
N ASN A 57 11.94 -5.79 8.52
CA ASN A 57 12.74 -5.15 9.55
C ASN A 57 13.58 -6.18 10.34
N SER A 58 12.96 -7.30 10.73
CA SER A 58 13.63 -8.40 11.42
C SER A 58 14.71 -9.08 10.58
N GLY A 59 14.53 -9.19 9.25
CA GLY A 59 15.56 -9.73 8.37
C GLY A 59 16.70 -8.76 8.09
N LEU A 60 16.36 -7.49 7.82
CA LEU A 60 17.33 -6.46 7.41
C LEU A 60 18.21 -5.96 8.57
N ILE A 61 17.73 -5.99 9.82
CA ILE A 61 18.53 -5.51 10.97
C ILE A 61 19.88 -6.23 11.10
N ILE A 62 19.92 -7.54 10.81
CA ILE A 62 21.15 -8.33 10.84
C ILE A 62 22.10 -7.88 9.73
N ILE A 63 21.55 -7.70 8.52
CA ILE A 63 22.31 -7.29 7.34
C ILE A 63 22.89 -5.89 7.54
N PHE A 64 22.11 -4.94 8.05
CA PHE A 64 22.56 -3.55 8.23
C PHE A 64 23.55 -3.37 9.38
N LYS A 65 23.45 -4.18 10.44
CA LYS A 65 24.49 -4.22 11.48
C LYS A 65 25.83 -4.75 10.95
N THR A 66 25.77 -5.67 10.01
CA THR A 66 26.97 -6.29 9.41
C THR A 66 27.55 -5.43 8.28
N TYR A 67 26.69 -4.81 7.47
CA TYR A 67 27.05 -4.03 6.28
C TYR A 67 26.23 -2.73 6.20
N PRO A 68 26.65 -1.67 6.92
CA PRO A 68 25.93 -0.39 6.96
C PRO A 68 25.72 0.25 5.59
N THR A 69 26.66 0.06 4.65
CA THR A 69 26.61 0.60 3.29
C THR A 69 25.41 0.09 2.48
N ILE A 70 24.92 -1.13 2.77
CA ILE A 70 23.75 -1.70 2.07
C ILE A 70 22.50 -0.87 2.37
N GLN A 71 22.37 -0.32 3.58
CA GLN A 71 21.24 0.54 3.94
C GLN A 71 21.19 1.79 3.06
N GLU A 72 22.35 2.43 2.84
CA GLU A 72 22.46 3.62 2.00
C GLU A 72 22.17 3.33 0.52
N VAL A 73 22.69 2.22 0.00
CA VAL A 73 22.39 1.76 -1.38
C VAL A 73 20.89 1.50 -1.56
N ILE A 74 20.24 0.82 -0.61
CA ILE A 74 18.81 0.56 -0.66
C ILE A 74 18.00 1.86 -0.59
N LYS A 75 18.41 2.84 0.23
CA LYS A 75 17.76 4.16 0.25
C LYS A 75 17.81 4.81 -1.13
N ILE A 76 19.00 4.90 -1.73
CA ILE A 76 19.20 5.56 -3.02
C ILE A 76 18.42 4.84 -4.13
N LEU A 77 18.52 3.51 -4.22
CA LEU A 77 17.79 2.71 -5.19
C LEU A 77 16.27 2.82 -4.99
N GLY A 78 15.82 2.81 -3.73
CA GLY A 78 14.42 3.00 -3.36
C GLY A 78 13.89 4.36 -3.83
N SER A 79 14.61 5.45 -3.56
CA SER A 79 14.27 6.79 -4.03
C SER A 79 14.22 6.87 -5.56
N GLY A 80 15.22 6.34 -6.26
CA GLY A 80 15.23 6.28 -7.73
C GLY A 80 14.06 5.46 -8.29
N PHE A 81 13.73 4.35 -7.64
CA PHE A 81 12.59 3.52 -8.03
C PHE A 81 11.24 4.21 -7.79
N LEU A 82 11.09 5.05 -6.76
CA LEU A 82 9.87 5.86 -6.58
C LEU A 82 9.69 6.87 -7.70
N ILE A 83 10.77 7.51 -8.14
CA ILE A 83 10.76 8.40 -9.30
C ILE A 83 10.36 7.60 -10.55
N TYR A 84 10.91 6.40 -10.72
CA TYR A 84 10.53 5.50 -11.81
C TYR A 84 9.06 5.05 -11.73
N LEU A 85 8.53 4.70 -10.56
CA LEU A 85 7.12 4.35 -10.39
C LEU A 85 6.23 5.55 -10.69
N ALA A 86 6.57 6.74 -10.20
CA ALA A 86 5.83 7.97 -10.50
C ALA A 86 5.82 8.24 -12.01
N TYR A 87 6.96 8.07 -12.68
CA TYR A 87 7.09 8.16 -14.14
C TYR A 87 6.28 7.10 -14.87
N LYS A 88 6.32 5.83 -14.43
CA LYS A 88 5.60 4.72 -15.05
C LYS A 88 4.09 4.85 -14.86
N VAL A 89 3.62 5.32 -13.69
CA VAL A 89 2.22 5.65 -13.43
C VAL A 89 1.77 6.84 -14.29
N ALA A 90 2.65 7.83 -14.50
CA ALA A 90 2.37 8.97 -15.38
C ALA A 90 2.26 8.58 -16.88
N LEU A 91 2.81 7.43 -17.27
CA LEU A 91 2.92 7.01 -18.68
C LEU A 91 2.21 5.69 -19.00
N SER A 92 1.47 5.09 -18.06
CA SER A 92 0.99 3.73 -18.25
C SER A 92 -0.13 3.64 -19.31
N LYS A 93 0.14 2.82 -20.35
CA LYS A 93 -0.84 2.28 -21.30
C LYS A 93 -0.78 0.75 -21.30
N LYS A 94 -1.97 0.15 -21.16
CA LYS A 94 -2.49 -1.19 -21.55
C LYS A 94 -1.64 -2.45 -21.28
N SER A 95 -2.24 -3.39 -20.54
CA SER A 95 -2.07 -4.85 -20.69
C SER A 95 -3.38 -5.58 -20.33
N LYS A 96 -3.52 -6.86 -20.74
CA LYS A 96 -4.77 -7.63 -20.90
C LYS A 96 -5.04 -8.65 -19.76
N ASN A 97 -6.33 -8.82 -19.48
CA ASN A 97 -7.03 -9.94 -18.84
C ASN A 97 -6.76 -10.28 -17.37
N GLN A 98 -7.77 -10.05 -16.53
CA GLN A 98 -8.37 -11.06 -15.64
C GLN A 98 -9.70 -10.53 -15.04
N GLN A 99 -10.74 -11.36 -15.05
CA GLN A 99 -12.01 -11.09 -14.33
C GLN A 99 -11.82 -11.44 -12.85
N ILE A 100 -11.97 -10.48 -11.95
CA ILE A 100 -11.89 -10.74 -10.50
C ILE A 100 -13.31 -10.74 -9.91
N LYS A 101 -13.80 -11.95 -9.58
CA LYS A 101 -14.92 -12.15 -8.65
C LYS A 101 -14.45 -11.77 -7.24
N ASN A 102 -15.17 -10.92 -6.53
CA ASN A 102 -14.84 -10.57 -5.15
C ASN A 102 -15.24 -11.72 -4.20
N PRO A 103 -14.29 -12.24 -3.41
CA PRO A 103 -14.39 -12.02 -1.98
C PRO A 103 -12.98 -11.87 -1.39
N ALA A 104 -12.53 -10.63 -1.22
CA ALA A 104 -11.30 -10.31 -0.53
C ALA A 104 -11.40 -10.75 0.94
N LYS A 105 -11.09 -12.02 1.20
CA LYS A 105 -10.97 -12.58 2.55
C LYS A 105 -9.79 -11.90 3.24
N PHE A 106 -9.95 -11.66 4.54
CA PHE A 106 -8.91 -11.04 5.38
C PHE A 106 -7.53 -11.65 5.14
N PHE A 107 -7.43 -12.97 5.21
CA PHE A 107 -6.17 -13.69 5.07
C PHE A 107 -5.55 -13.53 3.67
N ASN A 108 -6.36 -13.55 2.61
CA ASN A 108 -5.88 -13.36 1.25
C ASN A 108 -5.27 -11.97 1.07
N MET A 109 -5.92 -10.94 1.61
CA MET A 109 -5.44 -9.56 1.52
C MET A 109 -4.22 -9.29 2.40
N LEU A 110 -4.11 -10.00 3.52
CA LEU A 110 -2.93 -10.00 4.38
C LEU A 110 -1.73 -10.59 3.62
N VAL A 111 -1.86 -11.80 3.08
CA VAL A 111 -0.80 -12.48 2.30
C VAL A 111 -0.46 -11.70 1.03
N PHE A 112 -1.45 -11.08 0.40
CA PHE A 112 -1.24 -10.27 -0.81
C PHE A 112 -0.23 -9.13 -0.60
N GLN A 113 -0.06 -8.62 0.62
CA GLN A 113 0.94 -7.58 0.88
C GLN A 113 2.38 -8.04 0.57
N PHE A 114 2.68 -9.32 0.79
CA PHE A 114 4.00 -9.91 0.51
C PHE A 114 4.28 -10.09 -0.97
N ILE A 115 3.24 -10.18 -1.79
CA ILE A 115 3.33 -10.38 -3.25
C ILE A 115 3.21 -9.03 -3.97
N ASN A 116 2.55 -8.05 -3.34
CA ASN A 116 2.35 -6.72 -3.89
C ASN A 116 3.69 -5.95 -3.95
N PRO A 117 4.29 -5.75 -5.15
CA PRO A 117 5.61 -5.14 -5.27
C PRO A 117 5.61 -3.71 -4.71
N LYS A 118 4.50 -2.98 -4.83
CA LYS A 118 4.35 -1.64 -4.23
C LYS A 118 4.49 -1.69 -2.71
N ALA A 119 3.82 -2.65 -2.06
CA ALA A 119 3.88 -2.81 -0.60
C ALA A 119 5.28 -3.24 -0.15
N VAL A 120 5.88 -4.23 -0.81
CA VAL A 120 7.25 -4.71 -0.50
C VAL A 120 8.27 -3.58 -0.63
N LEU A 121 8.21 -2.82 -1.72
CA LEU A 121 9.15 -1.73 -1.98
C LEU A 121 9.00 -0.60 -0.95
N PHE A 122 7.77 -0.20 -0.62
CA PHE A 122 7.57 0.79 0.44
C PHE A 122 8.01 0.30 1.81
N ALA A 123 7.79 -0.97 2.15
CA ALA A 123 8.25 -1.53 3.41
C ALA A 123 9.79 -1.52 3.50
N ILE A 124 10.50 -1.87 2.42
CA ILE A 124 11.96 -1.78 2.35
C ILE A 124 12.44 -0.33 2.54
N ILE A 125 11.81 0.63 1.85
CA ILE A 125 12.16 2.06 1.98
C ILE A 125 11.88 2.55 3.40
N MET A 126 10.77 2.15 4.00
CA MET A 126 10.43 2.54 5.38
C MET A 126 11.44 2.03 6.38
N VAL A 127 11.79 0.74 6.30
CA VAL A 127 12.76 0.11 7.19
C VAL A 127 14.14 0.74 7.00
N SER A 128 14.60 0.88 5.76
CA SER A 128 15.93 1.44 5.50
C SER A 128 16.01 2.93 5.86
N THR A 129 14.97 3.72 5.62
CA THR A 129 14.99 5.19 5.76
C THR A 129 14.66 5.66 7.17
N PHE A 130 13.63 5.07 7.78
CA PHE A 130 12.97 5.60 8.97
C PHE A 130 13.24 4.77 10.24
N ILE A 131 13.89 3.61 10.16
CA ILE A 131 14.23 2.82 11.36
C ILE A 131 15.75 2.88 11.60
N SER A 132 16.15 3.40 12.77
CA SER A 132 17.54 3.37 13.20
C SER A 132 17.99 1.94 13.54
N THR A 133 19.22 1.57 13.21
CA THR A 133 19.82 0.25 13.50
C THR A 133 20.54 0.17 14.84
N ASN A 134 20.60 1.30 15.57
CA ASN A 134 21.33 1.46 16.83
C ASN A 134 20.36 1.44 18.03
N GLU A 135 20.68 2.15 19.11
CA GLU A 135 19.93 2.17 20.38
C GLU A 135 18.45 2.57 20.22
N ASN A 136 18.11 3.30 19.16
CA ASN A 136 16.75 3.77 18.88
C ASN A 136 15.87 2.75 18.12
N PHE A 137 16.39 1.58 17.75
CA PHE A 137 15.72 0.61 16.87
C PHE A 137 14.29 0.27 17.31
N ILE A 138 14.08 -0.04 18.59
CA ILE A 138 12.76 -0.44 19.10
C ILE A 138 11.78 0.74 19.02
N ARG A 139 12.21 1.92 19.46
CA ARG A 139 11.38 3.14 19.42
C ARG A 139 10.97 3.47 18.00
N ASP A 140 11.92 3.49 17.08
CA ASP A 140 11.68 3.86 15.69
C ASP A 140 10.80 2.83 14.99
N THR A 141 11.01 1.53 15.28
CA THR A 141 10.13 0.45 14.80
C THR A 141 8.69 0.64 15.26
N ILE A 142 8.46 0.93 16.55
CA ILE A 142 7.11 1.16 17.08
C ILE A 142 6.45 2.35 16.38
N ILE A 143 7.14 3.48 16.27
CA ILE A 143 6.61 4.69 15.62
C ILE A 143 6.26 4.40 14.16
N VAL A 144 7.18 3.79 13.40
CA VAL A 144 6.99 3.47 11.98
C VAL A 144 5.84 2.50 11.78
N VAL A 145 5.71 1.46 12.61
CA VAL A 145 4.59 0.50 12.57
C VAL A 145 3.27 1.19 12.92
N THR A 146 3.24 2.06 13.93
CA THR A 146 2.02 2.79 14.30
C THR A 146 1.57 3.71 13.16
N VAL A 147 2.47 4.47 12.56
CA VAL A 147 2.14 5.30 11.39
C VAL A 147 1.68 4.42 10.22
N ALA A 148 2.33 3.28 9.98
CA ALA A 148 1.93 2.34 8.94
C ALA A 148 0.50 1.83 9.11
N VAL A 149 0.10 1.43 10.33
CA VAL A 149 -1.27 0.98 10.65
C VAL A 149 -2.27 2.09 10.38
N ILE A 150 -2.04 3.29 10.92
CA ILE A 150 -2.96 4.42 10.81
C ILE A 150 -3.16 4.81 9.35
N PHE A 151 -2.08 5.06 8.61
CA PHE A 151 -2.18 5.50 7.21
C PHE A 151 -2.70 4.40 6.29
N SER A 152 -2.37 3.13 6.53
CA SER A 152 -2.94 2.01 5.76
C SER A 152 -4.45 1.95 5.94
N PHE A 153 -4.94 2.06 7.18
CA PHE A 153 -6.37 2.05 7.47
C PHE A 153 -7.09 3.25 6.85
N VAL A 154 -6.60 4.47 7.12
CA VAL A 154 -7.24 5.69 6.62
C VAL A 154 -7.27 5.67 5.10
N SER A 155 -6.17 5.33 4.45
CA SER A 155 -6.11 5.31 2.98
C SER A 155 -7.05 4.27 2.36
N ILE A 156 -6.98 3.01 2.82
CA ILE A 156 -7.79 1.95 2.23
C ILE A 156 -9.29 2.18 2.48
N PHE A 157 -9.63 2.77 3.63
CA PHE A 157 -10.99 3.17 3.95
C PHE A 157 -11.46 4.35 3.10
N SER A 158 -10.63 5.37 2.89
CA SER A 158 -10.93 6.50 1.99
C SER A 158 -11.22 6.02 0.55
N TRP A 159 -10.44 5.08 0.03
CA TRP A 159 -10.69 4.50 -1.29
C TRP A 159 -11.98 3.66 -1.33
N CYS A 160 -12.30 2.92 -0.27
CA CYS A 160 -13.60 2.24 -0.13
C CYS A 160 -14.77 3.24 -0.17
N LEU A 161 -14.65 4.34 0.58
CA LEU A 161 -15.64 5.43 0.60
C LEU A 161 -15.80 6.07 -0.76
N LEU A 162 -14.70 6.32 -1.49
CA LEU A 162 -14.73 6.84 -2.85
C LEU A 162 -15.54 5.91 -3.77
N GLY A 163 -15.25 4.61 -3.72
CA GLY A 163 -16.03 3.60 -4.45
C GLY A 163 -17.52 3.64 -4.13
N LYS A 164 -17.87 3.66 -2.84
CA LYS A 164 -19.28 3.75 -2.40
C LYS A 164 -19.93 5.08 -2.83
N PHE A 165 -19.20 6.18 -2.80
CA PHE A 165 -19.69 7.48 -3.23
C PHE A 165 -20.00 7.48 -4.73
N LEU A 166 -19.09 6.98 -5.56
CA LEU A 166 -19.26 6.86 -7.00
C LEU A 166 -20.47 5.99 -7.39
N LYS A 167 -20.82 5.00 -6.55
CA LYS A 167 -22.02 4.17 -6.75
C LYS A 167 -23.32 4.99 -6.75
N ARG A 168 -23.38 6.14 -6.09
CA ARG A 168 -24.57 7.03 -6.08
C ARG A 168 -24.85 7.65 -7.45
N PHE A 169 -23.83 7.81 -8.28
CA PHE A 169 -23.95 8.36 -9.64
C PHE A 169 -24.15 7.27 -10.69
N ALA A 170 -24.11 5.99 -10.29
CA ALA A 170 -24.29 4.85 -11.17
C ALA A 170 -25.77 4.57 -11.44
N THR A 171 -26.42 5.49 -12.15
CA THR A 171 -27.87 5.46 -12.44
C THR A 171 -28.27 4.51 -13.58
N ASN A 172 -27.30 3.99 -14.34
CA ASN A 172 -27.54 3.03 -15.42
C ASN A 172 -26.46 1.93 -15.46
N ASP A 173 -26.82 0.80 -16.08
CA ASP A 173 -25.92 -0.36 -16.19
C ASP A 173 -24.65 -0.05 -16.99
N LYS A 174 -24.72 0.89 -17.95
CA LYS A 174 -23.57 1.33 -18.74
C LYS A 174 -22.50 2.00 -17.87
N PHE A 175 -22.89 2.83 -16.90
CA PHE A 175 -21.95 3.47 -15.97
C PHE A 175 -21.33 2.45 -15.02
N ILE A 176 -22.12 1.49 -14.52
CA ILE A 176 -21.62 0.40 -13.67
C ILE A 176 -20.57 -0.42 -14.42
N GLN A 177 -20.86 -0.78 -15.67
CA GLN A 177 -19.92 -1.49 -16.53
C GLN A 177 -18.68 -0.64 -16.81
N ALA A 178 -18.82 0.64 -17.16
CA ALA A 178 -17.69 1.54 -17.40
C ALA A 178 -16.79 1.66 -16.17
N PHE A 179 -17.35 1.85 -14.97
CA PHE A 179 -16.60 1.89 -13.73
C PHE A 179 -15.86 0.57 -13.46
N ASN A 180 -16.54 -0.57 -13.64
CA ASN A 180 -15.92 -1.89 -13.47
C ASN A 180 -14.79 -2.12 -14.48
N TYR A 181 -14.96 -1.69 -15.74
CA TYR A 181 -13.91 -1.76 -16.75
C TYR A 181 -12.74 -0.84 -16.42
N VAL A 182 -12.99 0.40 -15.96
CA VAL A 182 -11.93 1.34 -15.55
C VAL A 182 -11.16 0.79 -14.36
N MET A 183 -11.85 0.33 -13.30
CA MET A 183 -11.18 -0.23 -12.13
C MET A 183 -10.42 -1.52 -12.45
N SER A 184 -11.02 -2.41 -13.25
CA SER A 184 -10.35 -3.63 -13.70
C SER A 184 -9.14 -3.30 -14.59
N PHE A 185 -9.24 -2.30 -15.45
CA PHE A 185 -8.14 -1.79 -16.25
C PHE A 185 -7.02 -1.26 -15.35
N LEU A 186 -7.34 -0.40 -14.38
CA LEU A 186 -6.38 0.16 -13.44
C LEU A 186 -5.73 -0.90 -12.53
N LEU A 187 -6.39 -2.02 -12.28
CA LEU A 187 -5.84 -3.13 -11.48
C LEU A 187 -4.82 -3.98 -12.24
N ILE A 188 -4.98 -4.06 -13.56
CA ILE A 188 -4.12 -4.86 -14.44
C ILE A 188 -2.89 -4.04 -14.89
N VAL A 189 -3.01 -2.71 -14.93
CA VAL A 189 -1.97 -1.77 -15.36
C VAL A 189 -1.13 -1.28 -14.18
#